data_AF-A0A4Z0L0P4-F1
#
_entry.id   AF-A0A4Z0L0P4-F1
#
_cell.length_a   1.000
_cell.length_b   1.000
_cell.length_c   1.000
_cell.angle_alpha   90.00
_cell.angle_beta   90.00
_cell.angle_gamma   90.00
#
_symmetry.space_group_name_H-M   'P 1'
#
loop_
_entity.id
_entity.type
_entity.pdbx_description
1 polymer ?
#
loop_
_entity_poly.entity_id
_entity_poly.type
_entity_poly.pdbx_seq_one_letter_code
_entity_poly.pdbx_strand_id
1 'polypeptide(L)'
;MSQLPAWPRITRESTAMYHLRVPQTEEELERYYQFRWEMLRKPLHQPKGSERDGWDALAHHQMVVDEEGNLVAVGRLYINADNEASIRFMAVHPSVQDKGLGTLMAMTLESVARQEGVKRVTCSAREDAVEFFAKLGFVNQGEITTPTTTPIRHFLMIKPVASLDDILHRGDWCGQLQQAWYEHIPLSEKMGVRIQQYTGQKFITTMPETGNQNPHH
;
A
#
# COMPACT_ATOMS: atom_id res chain seq x y z
N MET A 1 6.12 -59.14 15.74
CA MET A 1 5.53 -57.92 16.32
C MET A 1 6.20 -56.71 15.68
N SER A 2 5.67 -56.26 14.54
CA SER A 2 6.24 -55.15 13.77
C SER A 2 5.54 -53.86 14.20
N GLN A 3 6.29 -52.92 14.77
CA GLN A 3 5.77 -51.59 15.12
C GLN A 3 5.64 -50.75 13.85
N LEU A 4 4.46 -50.20 13.61
CA LEU A 4 4.20 -49.22 12.56
C LEU A 4 4.75 -47.85 12.99
N PRO A 5 5.36 -47.07 12.09
CA PRO A 5 5.83 -45.73 12.41
C PRO A 5 4.66 -44.77 12.55
N ALA A 6 4.68 -43.97 13.62
CA ALA A 6 3.73 -42.91 13.89
C ALA A 6 3.79 -41.85 12.78
N TRP A 7 2.62 -41.51 12.20
CA TRP A 7 2.48 -40.39 11.29
C TRP A 7 2.82 -39.06 11.99
N PRO A 8 3.49 -38.13 11.31
CA PRO A 8 3.75 -36.80 11.87
C PRO A 8 2.41 -36.07 12.07
N ARG A 9 2.23 -35.53 13.27
CA ARG A 9 1.11 -34.63 13.60
C ARG A 9 1.15 -33.45 12.65
N ILE A 10 0.07 -33.27 11.88
CA ILE A 10 -0.20 -32.05 11.13
C ILE A 10 -0.18 -30.90 12.15
N THR A 11 0.83 -30.03 12.04
CA THR A 11 0.86 -28.75 12.76
C THR A 11 -0.33 -27.94 12.28
N ARG A 12 -1.31 -27.67 13.16
CA ARG A 12 -2.30 -26.62 12.93
C ARG A 12 -1.52 -25.32 12.76
N GLU A 13 -1.38 -24.83 11.54
CA GLU A 13 -1.08 -23.42 11.31
C GLU A 13 -2.23 -22.65 11.97
N SER A 14 -1.93 -21.99 13.10
CA SER A 14 -2.86 -21.07 13.73
C SER A 14 -2.99 -19.87 12.81
N THR A 15 -4.04 -19.84 11.98
CA THR A 15 -4.40 -18.66 11.20
C THR A 15 -4.86 -17.58 12.17
N ALA A 16 -3.92 -16.78 12.68
CA ALA A 16 -4.26 -15.62 13.50
C ALA A 16 -5.01 -14.60 12.63
N MET A 17 -6.27 -14.32 12.97
CA MET A 17 -7.06 -13.29 12.29
C MET A 17 -6.71 -11.90 12.83
N TYR A 18 -6.71 -10.93 11.92
CA TYR A 18 -6.48 -9.53 12.22
C TYR A 18 -7.60 -8.70 11.61
N HIS A 19 -8.10 -7.70 12.36
CA HIS A 19 -9.14 -6.81 11.88
C HIS A 19 -8.61 -5.38 11.74
N LEU A 20 -8.61 -4.89 10.52
CA LEU A 20 -8.36 -3.49 10.18
C LEU A 20 -9.64 -2.67 10.42
N ARG A 21 -9.52 -1.56 11.14
CA ARG A 21 -10.64 -0.63 11.40
C ARG A 21 -10.14 0.78 11.71
N VAL A 22 -11.07 1.72 11.71
CA VAL A 22 -10.87 3.11 12.15
C VAL A 22 -11.33 3.21 13.61
N PRO A 23 -10.59 3.88 14.52
CA PRO A 23 -11.07 4.12 15.87
C PRO A 23 -12.35 4.96 15.84
N GLN A 24 -13.42 4.50 16.52
CA GLN A 24 -14.74 5.15 16.50
C GLN A 24 -15.12 5.78 17.84
N THR A 25 -14.62 5.25 18.95
CA THR A 25 -14.92 5.74 20.29
C THR A 25 -13.72 6.49 20.88
N GLU A 26 -13.98 7.35 21.88
CA GLU A 26 -12.91 8.04 22.61
C GLU A 26 -11.95 7.04 23.27
N GLU A 27 -12.48 5.93 23.79
CA GLU A 27 -11.68 4.86 24.41
C GLU A 27 -10.76 4.16 23.39
N GLU A 28 -11.26 3.87 22.19
CA GLU A 28 -10.43 3.31 21.11
C GLU A 28 -9.35 4.30 20.67
N LEU A 29 -9.70 5.60 20.60
CA LEU A 29 -8.76 6.65 20.23
C LEU A 29 -7.68 6.87 21.30
N GLU A 30 -8.03 6.77 22.59
CA GLU A 30 -7.08 6.83 23.69
C GLU A 30 -6.12 5.63 23.66
N ARG A 31 -6.64 4.40 23.46
CA ARG A 31 -5.82 3.19 23.25
C ARG A 31 -4.88 3.35 22.04
N TYR A 32 -5.37 3.96 20.98
CA TYR A 32 -4.61 4.26 19.77
C TYR A 32 -3.45 5.23 20.02
N TYR A 33 -3.69 6.33 20.74
CA TYR A 33 -2.61 7.24 21.14
C TYR A 33 -1.64 6.58 22.11
N GLN A 34 -2.12 5.83 23.11
CA GLN A 34 -1.28 5.10 24.04
C GLN A 34 -0.33 4.14 23.30
N PHE A 35 -0.84 3.38 22.32
CA PHE A 35 -0.02 2.48 21.51
C PHE A 35 1.02 3.24 20.67
N ARG A 36 0.65 4.35 20.03
CA ARG A 36 1.61 5.20 19.31
C ARG A 36 2.73 5.69 20.22
N TRP A 37 2.39 6.16 21.42
CA TRP A 37 3.39 6.61 22.39
C TRP A 37 4.31 5.46 22.79
N GLU A 38 3.75 4.30 23.14
CA GLU A 38 4.52 3.12 23.54
C GLU A 38 5.52 2.66 22.48
N MET A 39 5.12 2.68 21.20
CA MET A 39 5.96 2.20 20.11
C MET A 39 6.93 3.25 19.58
N LEU A 40 6.52 4.52 19.49
CA LEU A 40 7.27 5.55 18.76
C LEU A 40 8.03 6.51 19.69
N ARG A 41 7.53 6.75 20.91
CA ARG A 41 7.97 7.83 21.80
C ARG A 41 8.66 7.30 23.06
N LYS A 42 8.11 6.25 23.67
CA LYS A 42 8.66 5.60 24.87
C LYS A 42 10.10 5.09 24.67
N PRO A 43 10.47 4.43 23.55
CA PRO A 43 11.85 3.99 23.33
C PRO A 43 12.84 5.16 23.21
N LEU A 44 12.33 6.36 22.90
CA LEU A 44 13.09 7.60 22.77
C LEU A 44 13.01 8.49 24.02
N HIS A 45 12.47 7.96 25.12
CA HIS A 45 12.29 8.67 26.39
C HIS A 45 11.49 9.98 26.26
N GLN A 46 10.54 10.03 25.33
CA GLN A 46 9.69 11.21 25.12
C GLN A 46 8.43 11.16 25.99
N PRO A 47 7.92 12.32 26.46
CA PRO A 47 6.76 12.39 27.33
C PRO A 47 5.47 11.97 26.62
N LYS A 48 4.48 11.49 27.39
CA LYS A 48 3.11 11.28 26.90
C LYS A 48 2.53 12.61 26.39
N GLY A 49 1.74 12.55 25.32
CA GLY A 49 1.24 13.70 24.56
C GLY A 49 2.08 14.03 23.32
N SER A 50 3.35 13.60 23.25
CA SER A 50 4.22 13.84 22.09
C SER A 50 3.85 12.99 20.87
N GLU A 51 3.06 11.93 21.05
CA GLU A 51 2.51 11.07 19.99
C GLU A 51 1.40 11.72 19.17
N ARG A 52 0.93 12.90 19.60
CA ARG A 52 -0.10 13.70 18.94
C ARG A 52 0.50 14.91 18.26
N ASP A 53 -0.14 15.37 17.20
CA ASP A 53 0.12 16.69 16.61
C ASP A 53 -1.19 17.40 16.20
N GLY A 54 -1.06 18.64 15.74
CA GLY A 54 -2.21 19.48 15.38
C GLY A 54 -3.05 18.97 14.21
N TRP A 55 -2.57 17.94 13.49
CA TRP A 55 -3.25 17.38 12.33
C TRP A 55 -4.01 16.09 12.63
N ASP A 56 -3.90 15.54 13.85
CA ASP A 56 -4.62 14.30 14.21
C ASP A 56 -6.13 14.43 13.98
N ALA A 57 -6.75 15.55 14.32
CA ALA A 57 -8.20 15.72 14.13
C ALA A 57 -8.66 15.69 12.65
N LEU A 58 -7.75 15.93 11.71
CA LEU A 58 -8.02 15.97 10.27
C LEU A 58 -7.40 14.79 9.51
N ALA A 59 -6.73 13.87 10.21
CA ALA A 59 -6.07 12.74 9.59
C ALA A 59 -7.02 11.54 9.47
N HIS A 60 -6.77 10.68 8.49
CA HIS A 60 -7.39 9.37 8.41
C HIS A 60 -6.61 8.39 9.29
N HIS A 61 -7.25 7.87 10.32
CA HIS A 61 -6.66 6.92 11.25
C HIS A 61 -6.98 5.49 10.85
N GLN A 62 -5.99 4.61 10.92
CA GLN A 62 -6.15 3.18 10.71
C GLN A 62 -5.50 2.42 11.86
N MET A 63 -6.18 1.38 12.33
CA MET A 63 -5.69 0.50 13.38
C MET A 63 -5.99 -0.96 13.07
N VAL A 64 -5.12 -1.85 13.53
CA VAL A 64 -5.29 -3.30 13.42
C VAL A 64 -5.40 -3.89 14.81
N VAL A 65 -6.41 -4.72 15.01
CA VAL A 65 -6.54 -5.54 16.22
C VAL A 65 -6.36 -7.03 15.90
N ASP A 66 -6.00 -7.82 16.89
CA ASP A 66 -6.05 -9.28 16.82
C ASP A 66 -7.41 -9.84 17.31
N GLU A 67 -7.55 -11.17 17.29
CA GLU A 67 -8.74 -11.90 17.75
C GLU A 67 -9.06 -11.69 19.23
N GLU A 68 -8.05 -11.40 20.04
CA GLU A 68 -8.16 -11.13 21.47
C GLU A 68 -8.59 -9.68 21.75
N GLY A 69 -8.69 -8.86 20.69
CA GLY A 69 -9.05 -7.44 20.78
C GLY A 69 -7.87 -6.55 21.19
N ASN A 70 -6.64 -7.06 21.16
CA ASN A 70 -5.44 -6.26 21.40
C ASN A 70 -5.13 -5.42 20.18
N LEU A 71 -4.68 -4.19 20.41
CA LEU A 71 -4.22 -3.29 19.36
C LEU A 71 -2.78 -3.66 18.99
N VAL A 72 -2.55 -4.00 17.72
CA VAL A 72 -1.27 -4.57 17.26
C VAL A 72 -0.58 -3.76 16.18
N ALA A 73 -1.29 -2.89 15.47
CA ALA A 73 -0.69 -1.93 14.55
C ALA A 73 -1.53 -0.65 14.44
N VAL A 74 -0.87 0.45 14.14
CA VAL A 74 -1.49 1.76 13.93
C VAL A 74 -0.78 2.50 12.81
N GLY A 75 -1.49 3.44 12.20
CA GLY A 75 -0.93 4.42 11.27
C GLY A 75 -1.97 5.47 10.93
N ARG A 76 -1.52 6.60 10.39
CA ARG A 76 -2.43 7.61 9.87
C ARG A 76 -1.95 8.20 8.54
N LEU A 77 -2.90 8.76 7.82
CA LEU A 77 -2.68 9.52 6.61
C LEU A 77 -3.19 10.95 6.84
N TYR A 78 -2.36 11.94 6.59
CA TYR A 78 -2.79 13.34 6.54
C TYR A 78 -2.71 13.83 5.10
N ILE A 79 -3.74 14.52 4.61
CA ILE A 79 -3.77 15.09 3.26
C ILE A 79 -3.70 16.61 3.38
N ASN A 80 -2.75 17.21 2.69
CA ASN A 80 -2.54 18.65 2.70
C ASN A 80 -3.35 19.36 1.59
N ALA A 81 -3.33 20.70 1.61
CA ALA A 81 -4.03 21.52 0.62
C ALA A 81 -3.53 21.34 -0.82
N ASP A 82 -2.30 20.86 -1.01
CA ASP A 82 -1.70 20.58 -2.32
C ASP A 82 -2.08 19.20 -2.88
N ASN A 83 -2.98 18.50 -2.20
CA ASN A 83 -3.45 17.16 -2.55
C ASN A 83 -2.31 16.12 -2.53
N GLU A 84 -1.42 16.26 -1.55
CA GLU A 84 -0.39 15.29 -1.20
C GLU A 84 -0.72 14.64 0.13
N ALA A 85 -0.61 13.32 0.18
CA ALA A 85 -0.83 12.57 1.40
C ALA A 85 0.49 12.29 2.12
N SER A 86 0.46 12.25 3.44
CA SER A 86 1.61 11.92 4.27
C SER A 86 1.25 10.79 5.24
N ILE A 87 1.89 9.64 5.08
CA ILE A 87 1.82 8.54 6.04
C ILE A 87 2.69 8.91 7.23
N ARG A 88 2.07 8.93 8.42
CA ARG A 88 2.72 9.32 9.68
C ARG A 88 2.30 8.41 10.81
N PHE A 89 3.13 8.39 11.86
CA PHE A 89 2.89 7.63 13.10
C PHE A 89 2.48 6.18 12.87
N MET A 90 3.13 5.53 11.91
CA MET A 90 2.93 4.12 11.62
C MET A 90 3.80 3.27 12.55
N ALA A 91 3.22 2.26 13.18
CA ALA A 91 3.90 1.33 14.06
C ALA A 91 3.21 -0.03 14.07
N VAL A 92 4.00 -1.10 14.19
CA VAL A 92 3.55 -2.48 14.35
C VAL A 92 4.21 -3.05 15.60
N HIS A 93 3.42 -3.71 16.45
CA HIS A 93 3.91 -4.29 17.69
C HIS A 93 4.98 -5.37 17.41
N PRO A 94 6.12 -5.37 18.13
CA PRO A 94 7.24 -6.28 17.86
C PRO A 94 6.87 -7.78 17.77
N SER A 95 5.91 -8.24 18.58
CA SER A 95 5.48 -9.65 18.58
C SER A 95 4.75 -10.11 17.30
N VAL A 96 4.34 -9.17 16.44
CA VAL A 96 3.61 -9.44 15.19
C VAL A 96 4.25 -8.78 13.98
N GLN A 97 5.50 -8.34 14.09
CA GLN A 97 6.30 -7.92 12.94
C GLN A 97 6.54 -9.09 11.98
N ASP A 98 6.88 -8.78 10.74
CA ASP A 98 7.11 -9.74 9.65
C ASP A 98 5.91 -10.64 9.28
N LYS A 99 4.72 -10.36 9.84
CA LYS A 99 3.44 -11.00 9.48
C LYS A 99 2.65 -10.23 8.40
N GLY A 100 3.27 -9.26 7.75
CA GLY A 100 2.64 -8.44 6.69
C GLY A 100 1.73 -7.29 7.18
N LEU A 101 1.58 -7.09 8.48
CA LEU A 101 0.72 -6.02 9.02
C LEU A 101 1.17 -4.60 8.64
N GLY A 102 2.48 -4.36 8.56
CA GLY A 102 3.02 -3.08 8.08
C GLY A 102 2.63 -2.81 6.63
N THR A 103 2.75 -3.84 5.78
CA THR A 103 2.35 -3.77 4.37
C THR A 103 0.85 -3.52 4.24
N LEU A 104 0.02 -4.25 5.00
CA LEU A 104 -1.42 -4.04 5.05
C LEU A 104 -1.74 -2.58 5.39
N MET A 105 -1.15 -2.05 6.47
CA MET A 105 -1.35 -0.67 6.90
C MET A 105 -0.97 0.34 5.82
N ALA A 106 0.22 0.22 5.24
CA ALA A 106 0.69 1.15 4.21
C ALA A 106 -0.21 1.10 2.95
N MET A 107 -0.63 -0.09 2.52
CA MET A 107 -1.54 -0.27 1.38
C MET A 107 -2.94 0.29 1.65
N THR A 108 -3.47 0.10 2.85
CA THR A 108 -4.75 0.68 3.26
C THR A 108 -4.68 2.20 3.22
N LEU A 109 -3.65 2.80 3.81
CA LEU A 109 -3.48 4.25 3.81
C LEU A 109 -3.28 4.79 2.40
N GLU A 110 -2.51 4.10 1.55
CA GLU A 110 -2.39 4.43 0.13
C GLU A 110 -3.74 4.36 -0.60
N SER A 111 -4.57 3.35 -0.30
CA SER A 111 -5.90 3.21 -0.89
C SER A 111 -6.83 4.36 -0.49
N VAL A 112 -6.78 4.79 0.77
CA VAL A 112 -7.52 5.99 1.23
C VAL A 112 -7.03 7.21 0.45
N ALA A 113 -5.71 7.40 0.36
CA ALA A 113 -5.12 8.49 -0.41
C ALA A 113 -5.62 8.51 -1.87
N ARG A 114 -5.68 7.33 -2.49
CA ARG A 114 -6.19 7.17 -3.86
C ARG A 114 -7.66 7.55 -3.99
N GLN A 115 -8.50 7.17 -3.04
CA GLN A 115 -9.92 7.53 -3.02
C GLN A 115 -10.14 9.03 -2.87
N GLU A 116 -9.26 9.69 -2.12
CA GLU A 116 -9.22 11.15 -1.96
C GLU A 116 -8.57 11.87 -3.17
N GLY A 117 -8.15 11.11 -4.20
CA GLY A 117 -7.63 11.66 -5.45
C GLY A 117 -6.25 12.30 -5.34
N VAL A 118 -5.45 11.94 -4.34
CA VAL A 118 -4.11 12.55 -4.14
C VAL A 118 -3.14 12.21 -5.26
N LYS A 119 -2.22 13.13 -5.55
CA LYS A 119 -1.21 12.94 -6.61
C LYS A 119 -0.09 11.99 -6.20
N ARG A 120 0.27 12.01 -4.92
CA ARG A 120 1.36 11.22 -4.35
C ARG A 120 1.19 11.05 -2.85
N VAL A 121 1.81 9.99 -2.36
CA VAL A 121 1.95 9.69 -0.94
C VAL A 121 3.42 9.89 -0.55
N THR A 122 3.62 10.58 0.56
CA THR A 122 4.92 10.85 1.17
C THR A 122 5.00 10.15 2.51
N CYS A 123 6.21 9.79 2.96
CA CYS A 123 6.44 9.46 4.35
C CYS A 123 7.83 9.91 4.79
N SER A 124 7.95 10.22 6.07
CA SER A 124 9.24 10.43 6.73
C SER A 124 9.61 9.10 7.39
N ALA A 125 10.38 8.29 6.67
CA ALA A 125 10.78 6.96 7.12
C ALA A 125 12.04 7.06 7.98
N ARG A 126 12.06 6.36 9.11
CA ARG A 126 13.30 6.13 9.86
C ARG A 126 14.28 5.32 9.01
N GLU A 127 15.57 5.43 9.28
CA GLU A 127 16.62 4.70 8.56
C GLU A 127 16.34 3.19 8.45
N ASP A 128 15.84 2.56 9.52
CA ASP A 128 15.47 1.14 9.58
C ASP A 128 14.22 0.78 8.77
N ALA A 129 13.37 1.76 8.43
CA ALA A 129 12.14 1.57 7.66
C ALA A 129 12.29 1.94 6.17
N VAL A 130 13.45 2.46 5.74
CA VAL A 130 13.67 2.88 4.33
C VAL A 130 13.49 1.69 3.38
N GLU A 131 14.11 0.54 3.69
CA GLU A 131 14.02 -0.65 2.84
C GLU A 131 12.58 -1.19 2.75
N PHE A 132 11.84 -1.11 3.87
CA PHE A 132 10.43 -1.49 3.91
C PHE A 132 9.60 -0.65 2.93
N PHE A 133 9.72 0.69 2.97
CA PHE A 133 8.98 1.57 2.05
C PHE A 133 9.47 1.44 0.60
N ALA A 134 10.77 1.21 0.38
CA ALA A 134 11.32 0.95 -0.94
C ALA A 134 10.67 -0.28 -1.61
N LYS A 135 10.49 -1.37 -0.86
CA LYS A 135 9.77 -2.58 -1.35
C LYS A 135 8.32 -2.31 -1.73
N LEU A 136 7.69 -1.27 -1.16
CA LEU A 136 6.34 -0.83 -1.48
C LEU A 136 6.28 0.14 -2.68
N GLY A 137 7.42 0.42 -3.32
CA GLY A 137 7.52 1.31 -4.47
C GLY A 137 7.70 2.79 -4.13
N PHE A 138 8.07 3.11 -2.90
CA PHE A 138 8.49 4.48 -2.56
C PHE A 138 9.93 4.72 -3.00
N VAL A 139 10.18 5.91 -3.52
CA VAL A 139 11.51 6.37 -3.93
C VAL A 139 12.09 7.28 -2.86
N ASN A 140 13.31 6.98 -2.43
CA ASN A 140 14.06 7.80 -1.47
C ASN A 140 14.51 9.11 -2.12
N GLN A 141 14.15 10.24 -1.52
CA GLN A 141 14.51 11.60 -1.94
C GLN A 141 15.67 12.20 -1.13
N GLY A 142 16.24 11.44 -0.20
CA GLY A 142 17.34 11.86 0.65
C GLY A 142 16.95 12.06 2.12
N GLU A 143 17.96 12.37 2.91
CA GLU A 143 17.85 12.60 4.35
C GLU A 143 17.15 13.93 4.65
N ILE A 144 16.22 13.90 5.60
CA ILE A 144 15.57 15.09 6.13
C ILE A 144 16.51 15.70 7.17
N THR A 145 17.14 16.82 6.80
CA THR A 145 18.12 17.53 7.64
C THR A 145 17.49 18.61 8.52
N THR A 146 16.18 18.84 8.40
CA THR A 146 15.47 19.79 9.26
C THR A 146 15.38 19.25 10.68
N PRO A 147 15.32 20.13 11.71
CA PRO A 147 15.22 19.70 13.10
C PRO A 147 13.98 18.82 13.32
N THR A 148 14.20 17.52 13.49
CA THR A 148 13.13 16.57 13.80
C THR A 148 12.91 16.50 15.32
N THR A 149 11.69 16.15 15.72
CA THR A 149 11.34 15.94 17.15
C THR A 149 12.01 14.71 17.77
N THR A 150 12.82 13.98 17.01
CA THR A 150 13.46 12.72 17.40
C THR A 150 14.92 12.72 16.96
N PRO A 151 15.82 12.07 17.70
CA PRO A 151 17.25 11.98 17.37
C PRO A 151 17.57 10.95 16.27
N ILE A 152 16.55 10.32 15.68
CA ILE A 152 16.72 9.32 14.62
C ILE A 152 16.79 10.02 13.27
N ARG A 153 17.65 9.54 12.38
CA ARG A 153 17.72 9.96 10.98
C ARG A 153 16.46 9.57 10.22
N HIS A 154 15.91 10.52 9.48
CA HIS A 154 14.71 10.32 8.68
C HIS A 154 15.01 10.57 7.21
N PHE A 155 14.36 9.81 6.33
CA PHE A 155 14.46 9.93 4.88
C PHE A 155 13.09 10.25 4.31
N LEU A 156 13.04 11.21 3.38
CA LEU A 156 11.82 11.51 2.65
C LEU A 156 11.62 10.45 1.58
N MET A 157 10.52 9.72 1.69
CA MET A 157 10.13 8.68 0.73
C MET A 157 8.88 9.14 0.01
N ILE A 158 8.85 9.04 -1.32
CA ILE A 158 7.70 9.48 -2.15
C ILE A 158 7.27 8.36 -3.09
N LYS A 159 5.96 8.12 -3.17
CA LYS A 159 5.34 7.24 -4.15
C LYS A 159 4.24 7.99 -4.91
N PRO A 160 4.29 8.08 -6.25
CA PRO A 160 3.18 8.63 -7.02
C PRO A 160 1.96 7.71 -6.89
N VAL A 161 0.77 8.31 -6.83
CA VAL A 161 -0.49 7.57 -6.79
C VAL A 161 -1.16 7.75 -8.14
N ALA A 162 -1.42 6.64 -8.84
CA ALA A 162 -2.27 6.64 -10.02
C ALA A 162 -3.71 6.92 -9.56
N SER A 163 -4.41 7.81 -10.28
CA SER A 163 -5.81 8.10 -9.99
C SER A 163 -6.68 6.85 -10.24
N LEU A 164 -7.89 6.81 -9.67
CA LEU A 164 -8.84 5.74 -9.99
C LEU A 164 -9.19 5.73 -11.49
N ASP A 165 -9.23 6.90 -12.14
CA ASP A 165 -9.44 7.05 -13.57
C ASP A 165 -8.30 6.44 -14.42
N ASP A 166 -7.05 6.45 -13.92
CA ASP A 166 -5.89 5.81 -14.56
C ASP A 166 -5.85 4.27 -14.39
N ILE A 167 -6.77 3.71 -13.62
CA ILE A 167 -6.85 2.27 -13.30
C ILE A 167 -8.12 1.66 -13.89
N LEU A 168 -9.18 2.45 -14.08
CA LEU A 168 -10.47 1.99 -14.62
C LEU A 168 -10.38 1.70 -16.12
N HIS A 169 -10.03 0.44 -16.41
CA HIS A 169 -10.07 -0.20 -17.71
C HIS A 169 -11.39 -0.08 -18.46
N ARG A 170 -11.35 0.58 -19.62
CA ARG A 170 -12.50 0.72 -20.53
C ARG A 170 -12.52 -0.41 -21.56
N GLY A 171 -12.93 -1.60 -21.11
CA GLY A 171 -13.03 -2.80 -21.97
C GLY A 171 -14.08 -2.64 -23.09
N ASP A 172 -15.15 -1.89 -22.80
CA ASP A 172 -16.17 -1.47 -23.76
C ASP A 172 -15.55 -0.70 -24.94
N TRP A 173 -14.64 0.24 -24.65
CA TRP A 173 -13.93 1.02 -25.66
C TRP A 173 -12.89 0.21 -26.41
N CYS A 174 -12.16 -0.66 -25.71
CA CYS A 174 -11.19 -1.56 -26.35
C CYS A 174 -11.91 -2.45 -27.40
N GLY A 175 -13.08 -2.96 -27.08
CA GLY A 175 -13.91 -3.75 -28.01
C GLY A 175 -14.43 -2.93 -29.20
N GLN A 176 -14.97 -1.73 -28.95
CA GLN A 176 -15.45 -0.84 -30.01
C GLN A 176 -14.32 -0.42 -30.95
N LEU A 177 -13.15 -0.08 -30.40
CA LEU A 177 -11.99 0.31 -31.18
C LEU A 177 -11.42 -0.88 -31.97
N GLN A 178 -11.40 -2.08 -31.38
CA GLN A 178 -10.98 -3.28 -32.08
C GLN A 178 -11.85 -3.55 -33.32
N GLN A 179 -13.17 -3.39 -33.15
CA GLN A 179 -14.12 -3.55 -34.25
C GLN A 179 -13.88 -2.51 -35.35
N ALA A 180 -13.70 -1.24 -34.97
CA ALA A 180 -13.37 -0.17 -35.91
C ALA A 180 -12.05 -0.42 -36.66
N TRP A 181 -11.05 -1.00 -35.99
CA TRP A 181 -9.78 -1.38 -36.63
C TRP A 181 -9.96 -2.47 -37.68
N TYR A 182 -10.79 -3.47 -37.43
CA TYR A 182 -11.05 -4.50 -38.44
C TYR A 182 -11.81 -3.95 -39.65
N GLU A 183 -12.75 -3.04 -39.43
CA GLU A 183 -13.55 -2.43 -40.50
C GLU A 183 -12.72 -1.49 -41.39
N HIS A 184 -11.87 -0.66 -40.78
CA HIS A 184 -11.12 0.37 -41.51
C HIS A 184 -9.67 -0.01 -41.84
N ILE A 185 -9.12 -1.01 -41.15
CA ILE A 185 -7.77 -1.53 -41.37
C ILE A 185 -7.85 -3.07 -41.43
N PRO A 186 -8.39 -3.65 -42.52
CA PRO A 186 -8.65 -5.10 -42.60
C PRO A 186 -7.41 -5.99 -42.46
N LEU A 187 -6.21 -5.43 -42.70
CA LEU A 187 -4.95 -6.13 -42.49
C LEU A 187 -4.68 -6.41 -40.99
N SER A 188 -5.20 -5.58 -40.08
CA SER A 188 -5.01 -5.76 -38.63
C SER A 188 -5.61 -7.07 -38.12
N GLU A 189 -6.75 -7.50 -38.69
CA GLU A 189 -7.37 -8.80 -38.43
C GLU A 189 -6.49 -9.94 -38.95
N LYS A 190 -5.97 -9.81 -40.17
CA LYS A 190 -5.12 -10.84 -40.80
C LYS A 190 -3.77 -11.00 -40.12
N MET A 191 -3.20 -9.91 -39.61
CA MET A 191 -1.98 -9.94 -38.79
C MET A 191 -2.26 -10.47 -37.37
N GLY A 192 -3.53 -10.53 -36.96
CA GLY A 192 -3.93 -10.99 -35.63
C GLY A 192 -3.66 -9.98 -34.52
N VAL A 193 -3.55 -8.68 -34.83
CA VAL A 193 -3.33 -7.63 -33.83
C VAL A 193 -4.59 -7.42 -33.00
N ARG A 194 -4.49 -7.61 -31.68
CA ARG A 194 -5.59 -7.46 -30.72
C ARG A 194 -5.26 -6.44 -29.65
N ILE A 195 -6.21 -5.58 -29.34
CA ILE A 195 -6.18 -4.64 -28.23
C ILE A 195 -6.50 -5.44 -26.97
N GLN A 196 -5.51 -5.57 -26.09
CA GLN A 196 -5.64 -6.34 -24.87
C GLN A 196 -6.22 -5.49 -23.75
N GLN A 197 -5.76 -4.24 -23.62
CA GLN A 197 -6.06 -3.43 -22.45
C GLN A 197 -5.76 -1.96 -22.72
N TYR A 198 -6.60 -1.09 -22.15
CA TYR A 198 -6.34 0.33 -22.02
C TYR A 198 -6.55 0.75 -20.58
N THR A 199 -5.47 1.16 -19.89
CA THR A 199 -5.55 1.65 -18.49
C THR A 199 -5.94 3.13 -18.42
N GLY A 200 -6.01 3.85 -19.53
CA GLY A 200 -5.97 5.32 -19.52
C GLY A 200 -4.57 5.90 -19.75
N GLN A 201 -3.51 5.18 -19.36
CA GLN A 201 -2.10 5.59 -19.57
C GLN A 201 -1.32 4.62 -20.46
N LYS A 202 -1.64 3.32 -20.38
CA LYS A 202 -1.01 2.29 -21.20
C LYS A 202 -2.05 1.68 -22.11
N PHE A 203 -1.71 1.62 -23.40
CA PHE A 203 -2.47 0.93 -24.43
C PHE A 203 -1.65 -0.28 -24.88
N ILE A 204 -2.18 -1.47 -24.61
CA ILE A 204 -1.46 -2.73 -24.78
C ILE A 204 -2.13 -3.51 -25.90
N THR A 205 -1.33 -3.92 -26.87
CA THR A 205 -1.76 -4.78 -27.98
C THR A 205 -0.93 -6.06 -28.00
N THR A 206 -1.51 -7.10 -28.57
CA THR A 206 -0.87 -8.41 -28.76
C THR A 206 -1.02 -8.84 -30.20
N MET A 207 -0.12 -9.72 -30.65
CA MET A 207 -0.16 -10.30 -31.99
C MET A 207 0.44 -11.71 -31.94
N PRO A 208 -0.15 -12.71 -32.63
CA PRO A 208 0.41 -14.05 -32.70
C PRO A 208 1.70 -14.08 -33.52
N GLU A 209 2.72 -14.77 -33.00
CA GLU A 209 4.05 -14.88 -33.63
C GLU A 209 4.00 -15.55 -35.02
N THR A 210 3.05 -16.48 -35.21
CA THR A 210 2.83 -17.18 -36.48
C THR A 210 2.23 -16.32 -37.58
N GLY A 211 1.61 -15.18 -37.23
CA GLY A 211 0.94 -14.28 -38.18
C GLY A 211 1.87 -13.34 -38.93
N ASN A 212 3.15 -13.28 -38.56
CA ASN A 212 4.14 -12.38 -39.13
C ASN A 212 5.03 -13.08 -40.18
N GLN A 213 4.41 -13.70 -41.18
CA GLN A 213 5.14 -14.11 -42.38
C GLN A 213 5.18 -12.94 -43.35
N ASN A 214 6.37 -12.34 -43.53
CA ASN A 214 6.58 -11.36 -44.58
C ASN A 214 6.27 -12.02 -45.95
N PRO A 215 5.44 -11.43 -46.82
CA PRO A 215 5.10 -11.99 -48.14
C PRO A 215 6.28 -12.10 -49.12
N HIS A 216 7.50 -11.77 -48.70
CA HIS A 216 8.70 -11.76 -49.51
C HIS A 216 9.84 -12.46 -48.76
N HIS A 217 9.74 -13.79 -48.63
CA HIS A 217 10.75 -14.79 -48.99
C HIS A 217 10.36 -16.18 -48.47
#